data_AF-A0A9E4HGK2-F1
#
_entry.id   AF-A0A9E4HGK2-F1
#
_cell.length_a   1.000
_cell.length_b   1.000
_cell.length_c   1.000
_cell.angle_alpha   90.00
_cell.angle_beta   90.00
_cell.angle_gamma   90.00
#
_symmetry.space_group_name_H-M   'P 1'
#
loop_
_entity.id
_entity.type
_entity.pdbx_description
1 polymer ?
#
loop_
_entity_poly.entity_id
_entity_poly.type
_entity_poly.pdbx_seq_one_letter_code
_entity_poly.pdbx_strand_id
1 'polypeptide(L)'
;MSRQLPQYHLHVIRVTGVITWLLLLLTTSLPAQRNQRSTDTTSEEERLKSTAVMTVDSALQVEVRNIDITRFPNVGIIFDVFDKEHHFIDTLKKSDIIITENDIDQEVLDLSLITSINRVPIDFVFVIDHTGSMRDQIDAVKHNIDEFTTRLAAKGIDYRLGLIVFDDNVAARHWMTDKIKEFKGWIDAIEVSGGGDKAENALEGLRAMTGMNFRSSANRVAILVTDAPYHRYNEKGFGRTRYTERTIGAVLERQDIRVFSIVNPSIRGYYEVSDRTGGRVFDINKPFAEILNDFLETMTSLYNVTYRSHAGLIPDSIEVELRIPRSGNVSRKSFAVLEVGRKLVLDNIHFAYNRYDIERESMPELDYLVKLMKARPTLRIKIEGHTDNMGDELYNQRLSRLRTQSVKRYMMKKGIASDRLFTIGYGESRPTATNDTEEGRRLNRRTEFIILQK
;
A
#
# COMPACT_ATOMS: atom_id res chain seq x y z
N MET A 1 -68.09 17.77 -41.63
CA MET A 1 -69.09 16.70 -41.44
C MET A 1 -69.33 16.49 -39.94
N SER A 2 -70.34 15.66 -39.60
CA SER A 2 -70.65 15.05 -38.29
C SER A 2 -69.45 14.57 -37.45
N ARG A 3 -69.56 14.39 -36.12
CA ARG A 3 -70.44 14.92 -35.05
C ARG A 3 -69.91 14.41 -33.68
N GLN A 4 -70.03 15.23 -32.64
CA GLN A 4 -70.28 14.88 -31.22
C GLN A 4 -69.45 13.80 -30.45
N LEU A 5 -68.85 14.30 -29.35
CA LEU A 5 -68.66 13.72 -27.99
C LEU A 5 -69.95 13.06 -27.41
N PRO A 6 -69.98 12.32 -26.26
CA PRO A 6 -69.08 12.48 -25.09
C PRO A 6 -68.70 11.19 -24.30
N GLN A 7 -68.12 11.41 -23.11
CA GLN A 7 -67.80 10.45 -22.03
C GLN A 7 -69.06 9.87 -21.35
N TYR A 8 -68.92 8.82 -20.52
CA TYR A 8 -69.19 8.93 -19.06
C TYR A 8 -68.75 7.69 -18.23
N HIS A 9 -68.62 7.94 -16.92
CA HIS A 9 -68.13 7.10 -15.80
C HIS A 9 -68.81 5.72 -15.55
N LEU A 10 -68.13 4.83 -14.77
CA LEU A 10 -68.39 4.55 -13.32
C LEU A 10 -68.20 3.06 -12.88
N HIS A 11 -67.43 2.88 -11.79
CA HIS A 11 -67.45 1.85 -10.70
C HIS A 11 -67.76 0.34 -10.87
N VAL A 12 -66.81 -0.47 -10.35
CA VAL A 12 -66.95 -1.59 -9.35
C VAL A 12 -67.64 -2.91 -9.79
N ILE A 13 -66.99 -4.06 -9.48
CA ILE A 13 -67.52 -5.25 -8.77
C ILE A 13 -66.45 -6.39 -8.76
N ARG A 14 -66.32 -7.14 -7.65
CA ARG A 14 -65.61 -8.45 -7.55
C ARG A 14 -66.63 -9.58 -7.78
N VAL A 15 -66.24 -10.78 -8.27
CA VAL A 15 -66.72 -12.11 -7.78
C VAL A 15 -66.13 -13.34 -8.52
N THR A 16 -65.62 -14.30 -7.72
CA THR A 16 -65.38 -15.78 -7.84
C THR A 16 -65.25 -16.59 -9.16
N GLY A 17 -64.41 -17.65 -9.09
CA GLY A 17 -64.47 -18.91 -9.89
C GLY A 17 -63.09 -19.62 -9.87
N VAL A 18 -62.78 -20.78 -9.25
CA VAL A 18 -63.38 -22.14 -9.03
C VAL A 18 -62.76 -23.21 -9.99
N ILE A 19 -62.71 -24.49 -9.55
CA ILE A 19 -62.01 -25.71 -10.07
C ILE A 19 -60.71 -25.99 -9.30
N THR A 20 -60.54 -26.97 -8.37
CA THR A 20 -61.31 -28.14 -7.86
C THR A 20 -61.01 -29.51 -8.51
N TRP A 21 -61.06 -30.59 -7.69
CA TRP A 21 -60.94 -32.06 -7.99
C TRP A 21 -59.50 -32.66 -8.07
N LEU A 22 -59.14 -33.85 -7.54
CA LEU A 22 -59.75 -34.72 -6.49
C LEU A 22 -58.80 -35.87 -5.96
N LEU A 23 -58.71 -36.06 -4.61
CA LEU A 23 -58.33 -37.28 -3.82
C LEU A 23 -56.94 -38.00 -4.02
N LEU A 24 -56.50 -39.03 -3.25
CA LEU A 24 -56.43 -39.36 -1.79
C LEU A 24 -56.32 -40.90 -1.57
N LEU A 25 -55.50 -41.40 -0.60
CA LEU A 25 -55.85 -42.50 0.33
C LEU A 25 -54.79 -42.76 1.42
N LEU A 26 -55.23 -43.34 2.54
CA LEU A 26 -54.44 -43.78 3.72
C LEU A 26 -54.12 -45.30 3.61
N THR A 27 -53.36 -46.01 4.46
CA THR A 27 -52.73 -45.79 5.79
C THR A 27 -51.20 -46.12 5.72
N THR A 28 -50.37 -46.56 6.70
CA THR A 28 -50.52 -47.14 8.07
C THR A 28 -49.31 -46.84 8.97
N SER A 29 -48.77 -47.80 9.72
CA SER A 29 -47.97 -47.60 10.96
C SER A 29 -46.57 -48.23 10.96
N LEU A 30 -45.55 -47.42 11.32
CA LEU A 30 -44.38 -47.68 12.22
C LEU A 30 -43.48 -48.95 12.07
N PRO A 31 -42.18 -48.93 12.46
CA PRO A 31 -41.30 -47.79 12.83
C PRO A 31 -39.85 -47.81 12.23
N ALA A 32 -39.06 -46.80 12.64
CA ALA A 32 -37.60 -46.78 12.86
C ALA A 32 -36.61 -46.35 11.73
N GLN A 33 -35.70 -45.44 12.13
CA GLN A 33 -34.38 -45.08 11.55
C GLN A 33 -34.34 -44.57 10.07
N ARG A 34 -33.66 -43.46 9.71
CA ARG A 34 -32.58 -42.69 10.37
C ARG A 34 -32.46 -41.26 9.75
N ASN A 35 -31.97 -40.29 10.52
CA ASN A 35 -31.53 -38.94 10.11
C ASN A 35 -32.50 -38.07 9.26
N GLN A 36 -33.17 -37.11 9.92
CA GLN A 36 -33.55 -35.82 9.31
C GLN A 36 -32.76 -34.68 9.97
N ARG A 37 -32.53 -33.59 9.22
CA ARG A 37 -32.01 -32.32 9.76
C ARG A 37 -33.08 -31.67 10.64
N SER A 38 -32.72 -31.25 11.85
CA SER A 38 -33.38 -30.12 12.52
C SER A 38 -32.56 -28.85 12.26
N THR A 39 -33.24 -27.76 11.90
CA THR A 39 -32.62 -26.45 11.69
C THR A 39 -32.26 -25.81 13.03
N ASP A 40 -30.97 -25.56 13.26
CA ASP A 40 -30.50 -24.90 14.49
C ASP A 40 -30.12 -23.44 14.24
N THR A 41 -31.13 -22.57 14.30
CA THR A 41 -30.99 -21.11 14.23
C THR A 41 -30.40 -20.50 15.52
N THR A 42 -30.19 -21.30 16.57
CA THR A 42 -29.47 -20.86 17.80
C THR A 42 -27.98 -20.73 17.52
N SER A 43 -27.45 -21.58 16.63
CA SER A 43 -26.01 -21.68 16.35
C SER A 43 -25.38 -20.42 15.74
N GLU A 44 -26.10 -19.60 14.97
CA GLU A 44 -25.52 -18.35 14.43
C GLU A 44 -25.43 -17.23 15.47
N GLU A 45 -26.43 -17.05 16.33
CA GLU A 45 -26.32 -16.08 17.43
C GLU A 45 -25.27 -16.50 18.46
N GLU A 46 -25.14 -17.80 18.77
CA GLU A 46 -24.08 -18.29 19.66
C GLU A 46 -22.69 -18.19 19.01
N ARG A 47 -22.56 -18.36 17.69
CA ARG A 47 -21.29 -18.11 16.98
C ARG A 47 -20.94 -16.62 16.93
N LEU A 48 -21.91 -15.73 16.70
CA LEU A 48 -21.69 -14.28 16.79
C LEU A 48 -21.31 -13.82 18.21
N LYS A 49 -21.94 -14.40 19.26
CA LYS A 49 -21.65 -14.08 20.67
C LYS A 49 -20.33 -14.69 21.17
N SER A 50 -19.94 -15.88 20.69
CA SER A 50 -18.64 -16.47 21.02
C SER A 50 -17.47 -15.84 20.26
N THR A 51 -17.69 -15.35 19.03
CA THR A 51 -16.70 -14.52 18.31
C THR A 51 -16.42 -13.21 19.05
N ALA A 52 -17.43 -12.64 19.74
CA ALA A 52 -17.31 -11.37 20.46
C ALA A 52 -16.45 -11.43 21.76
N VAL A 53 -16.02 -12.61 22.21
CA VAL A 53 -15.13 -12.77 23.39
C VAL A 53 -14.03 -13.81 23.14
N MET A 54 -13.37 -13.75 21.97
CA MET A 54 -12.05 -14.35 21.86
C MET A 54 -11.05 -13.52 22.68
N THR A 55 -10.43 -14.17 23.68
CA THR A 55 -9.44 -13.54 24.57
C THR A 55 -8.23 -13.06 23.77
N VAL A 56 -7.93 -11.75 23.86
CA VAL A 56 -6.74 -11.12 23.24
C VAL A 56 -5.50 -11.51 24.03
N ASP A 57 -5.07 -12.76 23.84
CA ASP A 57 -3.94 -13.40 24.52
C ASP A 57 -3.20 -14.38 23.58
N SER A 58 -3.28 -14.14 22.27
CA SER A 58 -2.26 -14.60 21.31
C SER A 58 -1.14 -13.55 21.26
N ALA A 59 0.11 -14.00 21.13
CA ALA A 59 1.28 -13.11 21.11
C ALA A 59 1.35 -12.32 19.79
N LEU A 60 0.60 -11.20 19.73
CA LEU A 60 0.46 -10.39 18.51
C LEU A 60 1.81 -9.88 18.02
N GLN A 61 2.13 -10.16 16.76
CA GLN A 61 3.30 -9.61 16.10
C GLN A 61 2.95 -8.20 15.62
N VAL A 62 3.83 -7.23 15.87
CA VAL A 62 3.66 -5.84 15.45
C VAL A 62 4.91 -5.40 14.70
N GLU A 63 4.74 -4.76 13.54
CA GLU A 63 5.87 -4.32 12.73
C GLU A 63 5.66 -2.91 12.18
N VAL A 64 6.53 -1.99 12.58
CA VAL A 64 6.58 -0.61 12.09
C VAL A 64 7.16 -0.62 10.68
N ARG A 65 6.30 -0.40 9.69
CA ARG A 65 6.65 -0.41 8.27
C ARG A 65 7.33 0.89 7.86
N ASN A 66 6.70 2.04 8.11
CA ASN A 66 7.13 3.35 7.59
C ASN A 66 6.74 4.46 8.57
N ILE A 67 7.21 5.70 8.34
CA ILE A 67 6.67 6.90 8.99
C ILE A 67 6.24 7.94 7.94
N ASP A 68 5.06 8.51 8.16
CA ASP A 68 4.61 9.70 7.46
C ASP A 68 5.00 10.97 8.25
N ILE A 69 5.99 11.67 7.72
CA ILE A 69 6.51 12.96 8.22
C ILE A 69 5.94 14.14 7.42
N THR A 70 5.02 13.91 6.48
CA THR A 70 4.56 14.89 5.48
C THR A 70 3.96 16.15 6.12
N ARG A 71 3.44 16.03 7.36
CA ARG A 71 2.84 17.10 8.17
C ARG A 71 3.60 17.38 9.49
N PHE A 72 4.93 17.18 9.50
CA PHE A 72 5.79 17.43 10.67
C PHE A 72 5.50 18.80 11.32
N PRO A 73 5.40 18.92 12.66
CA PRO A 73 5.81 17.97 13.71
C PRO A 73 4.83 16.83 14.01
N ASN A 74 3.68 16.76 13.32
CA ASN A 74 2.82 15.60 13.44
C ASN A 74 3.42 14.46 12.60
N VAL A 75 3.71 13.33 13.24
CA VAL A 75 4.30 12.14 12.61
C VAL A 75 3.31 11.00 12.70
N GLY A 76 2.97 10.41 11.56
CA GLY A 76 2.27 9.14 11.49
C GLY A 76 3.26 7.99 11.50
N ILE A 77 3.04 6.98 12.34
CA ILE A 77 3.73 5.69 12.28
C ILE A 77 2.81 4.72 11.58
N ILE A 78 3.32 4.09 10.53
CA ILE A 78 2.57 3.19 9.67
C ILE A 78 3.05 1.76 9.96
N PHE A 79 2.16 0.92 10.45
CA PHE A 79 2.50 -0.40 10.99
C PHE A 79 1.37 -1.40 10.71
N ASP A 80 1.69 -2.70 10.72
CA ASP A 80 0.69 -3.76 10.78
C ASP A 80 0.81 -4.57 12.08
N VAL A 81 -0.28 -5.26 12.42
CA VAL A 81 -0.39 -6.14 13.59
C VAL A 81 -1.11 -7.41 13.21
N PHE A 82 -0.53 -8.55 13.55
CA PHE A 82 -1.04 -9.86 13.20
C PHE A 82 -1.08 -10.79 14.42
N ASP A 83 -1.97 -11.78 14.40
CA ASP A 83 -1.81 -12.96 15.28
C ASP A 83 -0.71 -13.90 14.77
N LYS A 84 -0.47 -15.00 15.51
CA LYS A 84 0.50 -16.05 15.16
C LYS A 84 0.09 -16.84 13.90
N GLU A 85 -1.21 -16.91 13.59
CA GLU A 85 -1.76 -17.45 12.34
C GLU A 85 -1.67 -16.47 11.15
N HIS A 86 -1.15 -15.25 11.38
CA HIS A 86 -0.98 -14.16 10.42
C HIS A 86 -2.29 -13.45 9.98
N HIS A 87 -3.41 -13.59 10.70
CA HIS A 87 -4.59 -12.75 10.48
C HIS A 87 -4.34 -11.32 10.97
N PHE A 88 -4.84 -10.32 10.24
CA PHE A 88 -4.72 -8.91 10.65
C PHE A 88 -5.66 -8.58 11.80
N ILE A 89 -5.15 -7.82 12.77
CA ILE A 89 -5.92 -7.37 13.95
C ILE A 89 -6.39 -5.94 13.71
N ASP A 90 -7.68 -5.77 13.37
CA ASP A 90 -8.30 -4.47 13.08
C ASP A 90 -8.95 -3.80 14.32
N THR A 91 -8.97 -4.48 15.46
CA THR A 91 -9.70 -4.09 16.68
C THR A 91 -8.91 -3.23 17.70
N LEU A 92 -7.66 -2.84 17.41
CA LEU A 92 -6.82 -2.06 18.34
C LEU A 92 -7.36 -0.66 18.63
N LYS A 93 -7.11 -0.18 19.85
CA LYS A 93 -7.50 1.16 20.32
C LYS A 93 -6.26 1.99 20.65
N LYS A 94 -6.40 3.32 20.68
CA LYS A 94 -5.32 4.25 21.08
C LYS A 94 -4.67 3.89 22.42
N SER A 95 -5.45 3.35 23.35
CA SER A 95 -5.02 2.89 24.69
C SER A 95 -4.20 1.59 24.71
N ASP A 96 -4.15 0.85 23.61
CA ASP A 96 -3.43 -0.42 23.52
C ASP A 96 -2.00 -0.23 22.95
N ILE A 97 -1.63 1.00 22.59
CA ILE A 97 -0.36 1.35 21.93
C ILE A 97 0.45 2.27 22.83
N ILE A 98 1.76 2.01 22.91
CA ILE A 98 2.76 2.94 23.46
C ILE A 98 3.78 3.26 22.35
N ILE A 99 4.14 4.54 22.22
CA ILE A 99 5.14 5.04 21.26
C ILE A 99 6.28 5.69 22.05
N THR A 100 7.52 5.45 21.65
CA THR A 100 8.65 6.34 21.97
C THR A 100 9.30 6.86 20.68
N GLU A 101 9.75 8.12 20.71
CA GLU A 101 10.63 8.72 19.71
C GLU A 101 11.99 8.93 20.36
N ASN A 102 13.05 8.33 19.82
CA ASN A 102 14.42 8.44 20.33
C ASN A 102 14.50 8.17 21.86
N ASP A 103 13.84 7.08 22.32
CA ASP A 103 13.68 6.69 23.74
C ASP A 103 12.88 7.67 24.63
N ILE A 104 12.15 8.63 24.05
CA ILE A 104 11.23 9.54 24.78
C ILE A 104 9.78 9.19 24.46
N ASP A 105 8.98 8.86 25.48
CA ASP A 105 7.54 8.56 25.38
C ASP A 105 6.76 9.66 24.63
N GLN A 106 5.81 9.25 23.77
CA GLN A 106 4.98 10.14 22.95
C GLN A 106 3.48 9.89 23.16
N GLU A 107 2.68 10.97 23.18
CA GLU A 107 1.22 10.88 23.29
C GLU A 107 0.57 10.45 21.96
N VAL A 108 -0.25 9.40 22.00
CA VAL A 108 -1.04 8.91 20.86
C VAL A 108 -2.21 9.87 20.59
N LEU A 109 -2.09 10.69 19.56
CA LEU A 109 -3.13 11.64 19.13
C LEU A 109 -4.23 10.93 18.34
N ASP A 110 -3.85 10.12 17.34
CA ASP A 110 -4.79 9.33 16.55
C ASP A 110 -4.34 7.90 16.27
N LEU A 111 -5.31 7.02 16.03
CA LEU A 111 -5.13 5.67 15.51
C LEU A 111 -6.26 5.42 14.52
N SER A 112 -5.91 5.18 13.27
CA SER A 112 -6.85 4.92 12.18
C SER A 112 -6.31 3.84 11.24
N LEU A 113 -7.20 3.01 10.69
CA LEU A 113 -6.86 2.07 9.61
C LEU A 113 -6.62 2.85 8.31
N ILE A 114 -5.63 2.44 7.51
CA ILE A 114 -5.31 3.04 6.21
C ILE A 114 -6.30 2.52 5.16
N THR A 115 -7.49 3.09 5.17
CA THR A 115 -8.57 2.78 4.22
C THR A 115 -8.29 3.39 2.84
N SER A 116 -7.31 2.82 2.12
CA SER A 116 -6.96 3.08 0.71
C SER A 116 -6.52 4.49 0.32
N ILE A 117 -6.58 5.49 1.21
CA ILE A 117 -6.45 6.92 0.86
C ILE A 117 -5.14 7.56 1.36
N ASN A 118 -4.45 6.97 2.35
CA ASN A 118 -3.18 7.52 2.86
C ASN A 118 -1.98 7.06 2.03
N ARG A 119 -1.15 8.03 1.64
CA ARG A 119 -0.29 7.96 0.44
C ARG A 119 1.13 7.48 0.74
N VAL A 120 1.27 6.23 1.18
CA VAL A 120 2.58 5.56 1.09
C VAL A 120 2.70 4.94 -0.31
N PRO A 121 3.62 5.42 -1.16
CA PRO A 121 3.85 4.77 -2.45
C PRO A 121 4.32 3.33 -2.27
N ILE A 122 4.05 2.47 -3.26
CA ILE A 122 4.54 1.08 -3.26
C ILE A 122 5.39 0.83 -4.49
N ASP A 123 6.55 0.24 -4.32
CA ASP A 123 7.42 -0.19 -5.40
C ASP A 123 7.47 -1.73 -5.41
N PHE A 124 6.70 -2.33 -6.33
CA PHE A 124 6.66 -3.78 -6.53
C PHE A 124 7.72 -4.21 -7.53
N VAL A 125 8.43 -5.29 -7.23
CA VAL A 125 9.28 -6.00 -8.20
C VAL A 125 8.84 -7.45 -8.25
N PHE A 126 8.41 -7.88 -9.41
CA PHE A 126 8.16 -9.29 -9.69
C PHE A 126 9.48 -9.98 -9.99
N VAL A 127 9.69 -11.17 -9.41
CA VAL A 127 10.88 -12.00 -9.59
C VAL A 127 10.37 -13.35 -10.05
N ILE A 128 10.31 -13.55 -11.37
CA ILE A 128 9.55 -14.64 -12.01
C ILE A 128 10.51 -15.67 -12.61
N ASP A 129 10.28 -16.91 -12.24
CA ASP A 129 10.82 -18.10 -12.88
C ASP A 129 10.14 -18.34 -14.23
N HIS A 130 10.92 -18.52 -15.30
CA HIS A 130 10.41 -18.83 -16.64
C HIS A 130 10.76 -20.22 -17.15
N THR A 131 11.17 -21.13 -16.27
CA THR A 131 11.72 -22.44 -16.63
C THR A 131 10.67 -23.43 -17.10
N GLY A 132 11.13 -24.54 -17.71
CA GLY A 132 10.26 -25.53 -18.33
C GLY A 132 9.21 -26.18 -17.42
N SER A 133 9.40 -26.18 -16.10
CA SER A 133 8.44 -26.69 -15.11
C SER A 133 7.26 -25.75 -14.90
N MET A 134 7.50 -24.43 -14.92
CA MET A 134 6.51 -23.36 -14.79
C MET A 134 5.48 -23.29 -15.94
N ARG A 135 5.55 -24.17 -16.94
CA ARG A 135 4.72 -24.10 -18.16
C ARG A 135 3.22 -24.13 -17.87
N ASP A 136 2.77 -24.96 -16.94
CA ASP A 136 1.33 -25.13 -16.65
C ASP A 136 0.80 -23.99 -15.76
N GLN A 137 1.70 -23.22 -15.14
CA GLN A 137 1.43 -22.12 -14.23
C GLN A 137 1.64 -20.74 -14.88
N ILE A 138 2.52 -20.60 -15.87
CA ILE A 138 2.97 -19.28 -16.36
C ILE A 138 1.84 -18.43 -16.90
N ASP A 139 0.90 -19.00 -17.66
CA ASP A 139 -0.23 -18.25 -18.21
C ASP A 139 -1.22 -17.82 -17.12
N ALA A 140 -1.35 -18.61 -16.05
CA ALA A 140 -2.07 -18.20 -14.85
C ALA A 140 -1.32 -17.07 -14.13
N VAL A 141 0.00 -17.16 -13.96
CA VAL A 141 0.82 -16.09 -13.36
C VAL A 141 0.67 -14.79 -14.16
N LYS A 142 0.81 -14.83 -15.49
CA LYS A 142 0.58 -13.67 -16.38
C LYS A 142 -0.82 -13.07 -16.19
N HIS A 143 -1.86 -13.91 -16.24
CA HIS A 143 -3.26 -13.46 -16.09
C HIS A 143 -3.54 -12.80 -14.73
N ASN A 144 -3.03 -13.37 -13.63
CA ASN A 144 -3.27 -12.82 -12.30
C ASN A 144 -2.42 -11.57 -12.03
N ILE A 145 -1.26 -11.40 -12.69
CA ILE A 145 -0.51 -10.14 -12.71
C ILE A 145 -1.26 -9.05 -13.52
N ASP A 146 -1.96 -9.43 -14.59
CA ASP A 146 -2.86 -8.52 -15.31
C ASP A 146 -4.00 -8.02 -14.39
N GLU A 147 -4.66 -8.94 -13.69
CA GLU A 147 -5.72 -8.58 -12.73
C GLU A 147 -5.18 -7.74 -11.57
N PHE A 148 -4.01 -8.09 -11.03
CA PHE A 148 -3.34 -7.34 -9.96
C PHE A 148 -3.09 -5.88 -10.30
N THR A 149 -2.43 -5.64 -11.44
CA THR A 149 -2.10 -4.28 -11.87
C THR A 149 -3.36 -3.46 -12.15
N THR A 150 -4.40 -4.11 -12.69
CA THR A 150 -5.72 -3.51 -12.89
C THR A 150 -6.40 -3.15 -11.55
N ARG A 151 -6.36 -4.05 -10.56
CA ARG A 151 -6.90 -3.81 -9.19
C ARG A 151 -6.14 -2.75 -8.41
N LEU A 152 -4.81 -2.68 -8.53
CA LEU A 152 -3.98 -1.61 -7.93
C LEU A 152 -4.38 -0.23 -8.46
N ALA A 153 -4.55 -0.11 -9.78
CA ALA A 153 -5.01 1.14 -10.40
C ALA A 153 -6.42 1.52 -9.97
N ALA A 154 -7.35 0.55 -9.89
CA ALA A 154 -8.71 0.78 -9.40
C ALA A 154 -8.77 1.24 -7.93
N LYS A 155 -7.83 0.77 -7.08
CA LYS A 155 -7.67 1.25 -5.68
C LYS A 155 -7.02 2.64 -5.57
N GLY A 156 -6.55 3.25 -6.67
CA GLY A 156 -5.92 4.58 -6.66
C GLY A 156 -4.54 4.64 -5.99
N ILE A 157 -3.84 3.49 -5.88
CA ILE A 157 -2.54 3.36 -5.20
C ILE A 157 -1.42 4.00 -6.05
N ASP A 158 -0.50 4.72 -5.41
CA ASP A 158 0.73 5.23 -6.06
C ASP A 158 1.78 4.11 -6.18
N TYR A 159 1.64 3.25 -7.19
CA TYR A 159 2.55 2.13 -7.43
C TYR A 159 3.62 2.43 -8.50
N ARG A 160 4.72 1.68 -8.45
CA ARG A 160 5.58 1.39 -9.61
C ARG A 160 5.87 -0.09 -9.67
N LEU A 161 6.16 -0.58 -10.88
CA LEU A 161 6.33 -2.00 -11.20
C LEU A 161 7.70 -2.21 -11.86
N GLY A 162 8.48 -3.15 -11.34
CA GLY A 162 9.70 -3.68 -11.95
C GLY A 162 9.60 -5.18 -12.18
N LEU A 163 10.47 -5.74 -13.02
CA LEU A 163 10.50 -7.18 -13.32
C LEU A 163 11.94 -7.71 -13.38
N ILE A 164 12.17 -8.80 -12.67
CA ILE A 164 13.29 -9.72 -12.85
C ILE A 164 12.72 -11.02 -13.42
N VAL A 165 13.36 -11.58 -14.44
CA VAL A 165 13.07 -12.93 -14.95
C VAL A 165 14.32 -13.78 -14.77
N PHE A 166 14.17 -15.03 -14.32
CA PHE A 166 15.27 -15.93 -14.03
C PHE A 166 15.02 -17.40 -14.44
N ASP A 167 16.15 -18.10 -14.56
CA ASP A 167 16.36 -19.55 -14.66
C ASP A 167 17.61 -19.87 -13.80
N ASP A 168 18.48 -20.77 -14.24
CA ASP A 168 19.87 -20.93 -13.76
C ASP A 168 20.67 -19.61 -13.69
N ASN A 169 20.21 -18.56 -14.36
CA ASN A 169 20.78 -17.21 -14.39
C ASN A 169 19.68 -16.14 -14.23
N VAL A 170 20.08 -14.88 -14.12
CA VAL A 170 19.13 -13.75 -14.14
C VAL A 170 19.00 -13.24 -15.57
N ALA A 171 18.09 -13.86 -16.31
CA ALA A 171 17.84 -13.67 -17.74
C ALA A 171 17.45 -12.22 -18.10
N ALA A 172 16.49 -11.61 -17.39
CA ALA A 172 16.00 -10.26 -17.70
C ALA A 172 15.93 -9.33 -16.48
N ARG A 173 16.03 -8.01 -16.74
CA ARG A 173 15.96 -6.95 -15.73
C ARG A 173 15.27 -5.70 -16.30
N HIS A 174 14.04 -5.45 -15.88
CA HIS A 174 13.26 -4.28 -16.27
C HIS A 174 13.09 -3.36 -15.06
N TRP A 175 13.40 -2.08 -15.25
CA TRP A 175 13.43 -1.06 -14.20
C TRP A 175 12.03 -0.55 -13.84
N MET A 176 11.91 0.17 -12.72
CA MET A 176 10.62 0.64 -12.20
C MET A 176 9.87 1.58 -13.17
N THR A 177 8.70 1.17 -13.64
CA THR A 177 7.75 2.01 -14.42
C THR A 177 6.44 2.24 -13.67
N ASP A 178 5.77 3.36 -13.91
CA ASP A 178 4.39 3.66 -13.51
C ASP A 178 3.36 3.24 -14.58
N LYS A 179 3.82 2.84 -15.78
CA LYS A 179 2.95 2.52 -16.92
C LYS A 179 2.59 1.04 -16.97
N ILE A 180 1.36 0.69 -16.57
CA ILE A 180 0.81 -0.66 -16.70
C ILE A 180 1.03 -1.26 -18.10
N LYS A 181 0.78 -0.50 -19.18
CA LYS A 181 0.96 -1.02 -20.56
C LYS A 181 2.41 -1.40 -20.89
N GLU A 182 3.37 -0.69 -20.31
CA GLU A 182 4.80 -0.98 -20.50
C GLU A 182 5.19 -2.26 -19.75
N PHE A 183 4.76 -2.36 -18.49
CA PHE A 183 4.99 -3.54 -17.65
C PHE A 183 4.29 -4.80 -18.17
N LYS A 184 3.01 -4.72 -18.59
CA LYS A 184 2.28 -5.85 -19.22
C LYS A 184 3.03 -6.38 -20.45
N GLY A 185 3.54 -5.49 -21.30
CA GLY A 185 4.36 -5.89 -22.45
C GLY A 185 5.67 -6.62 -22.10
N TRP A 186 6.20 -6.48 -20.87
CA TRP A 186 7.31 -7.31 -20.39
C TRP A 186 6.84 -8.68 -19.88
N ILE A 187 5.69 -8.74 -19.22
CA ILE A 187 5.06 -9.98 -18.70
C ILE A 187 4.58 -10.87 -19.85
N ASP A 188 3.93 -10.30 -20.86
CA ASP A 188 3.47 -11.00 -22.07
C ASP A 188 4.66 -11.69 -22.78
N ALA A 189 5.79 -10.98 -22.87
CA ALA A 189 7.03 -11.40 -23.53
C ALA A 189 7.87 -12.42 -22.74
N ILE A 190 7.43 -12.89 -21.57
CA ILE A 190 8.08 -14.03 -20.89
C ILE A 190 7.76 -15.31 -21.67
N GLU A 191 8.72 -15.79 -22.46
CA GLU A 191 8.68 -17.12 -23.07
C GLU A 191 9.27 -18.17 -22.10
N VAL A 192 8.67 -19.36 -22.07
CA VAL A 192 9.13 -20.45 -21.20
C VAL A 192 10.39 -21.08 -21.78
N SER A 193 11.53 -20.92 -21.09
CA SER A 193 12.84 -21.36 -21.56
C SER A 193 13.77 -21.79 -20.42
N GLY A 194 14.78 -22.61 -20.73
CA GLY A 194 15.71 -23.17 -19.74
C GLY A 194 15.38 -24.60 -19.29
N GLY A 195 16.09 -25.05 -18.26
CA GLY A 195 16.06 -26.40 -17.71
C GLY A 195 17.38 -27.15 -17.88
N GLY A 196 17.82 -27.82 -16.81
CA GLY A 196 19.08 -28.58 -16.78
C GLY A 196 19.11 -29.55 -15.61
N ASP A 197 19.12 -29.02 -14.39
CA ASP A 197 18.82 -29.79 -13.17
C ASP A 197 17.40 -29.46 -12.64
N LYS A 198 17.21 -29.32 -11.33
CA LYS A 198 15.90 -29.01 -10.71
C LYS A 198 15.92 -27.71 -9.89
N ALA A 199 17.09 -27.15 -9.62
CA ALA A 199 17.24 -25.94 -8.86
C ALA A 199 17.39 -24.76 -9.82
N GLU A 200 16.78 -23.63 -9.45
CA GLU A 200 16.80 -22.40 -10.25
C GLU A 200 17.41 -21.26 -9.43
N ASN A 201 17.84 -20.17 -10.07
CA ASN A 201 18.71 -19.19 -9.41
C ASN A 201 17.94 -18.06 -8.69
N ALA A 202 16.82 -18.42 -8.05
CA ALA A 202 15.88 -17.51 -7.39
C ALA A 202 16.53 -16.55 -6.38
N LEU A 203 17.57 -16.99 -5.65
CA LEU A 203 18.28 -16.14 -4.69
C LEU A 203 19.12 -15.05 -5.38
N GLU A 204 19.66 -15.32 -6.58
CA GLU A 204 20.31 -14.31 -7.41
C GLU A 204 19.29 -13.41 -8.13
N GLY A 205 18.08 -13.92 -8.43
CA GLY A 205 16.94 -13.12 -8.87
C GLY A 205 16.52 -12.07 -7.82
N LEU A 206 16.31 -12.52 -6.57
CA LEU A 206 16.11 -11.65 -5.41
C LEU A 206 17.30 -10.71 -5.17
N ARG A 207 18.54 -11.15 -5.44
CA ARG A 207 19.70 -10.24 -5.37
C ARG A 207 19.68 -9.21 -6.51
N ALA A 208 19.19 -9.52 -7.70
CA ALA A 208 19.23 -8.60 -8.83
C ALA A 208 18.35 -7.36 -8.61
N MET A 209 17.18 -7.52 -7.99
CA MET A 209 16.29 -6.39 -7.69
C MET A 209 16.85 -5.37 -6.69
N THR A 210 17.80 -5.76 -5.83
CA THR A 210 18.44 -4.85 -4.83
C THR A 210 19.25 -3.68 -5.44
N GLY A 211 19.43 -3.68 -6.77
CA GLY A 211 20.01 -2.57 -7.53
C GLY A 211 18.98 -1.65 -8.22
N MET A 212 17.68 -1.88 -8.08
CA MET A 212 16.64 -1.06 -8.70
C MET A 212 16.49 0.30 -8.01
N ASN A 213 15.97 1.28 -8.76
CA ASN A 213 15.79 2.67 -8.35
C ASN A 213 14.53 2.88 -7.49
N PHE A 214 14.45 2.19 -6.35
CA PHE A 214 13.39 2.35 -5.35
C PHE A 214 13.26 3.80 -4.84
N ARG A 215 12.05 4.22 -4.51
CA ARG A 215 11.76 5.47 -3.79
C ARG A 215 12.21 5.34 -2.34
N SER A 216 12.73 6.43 -1.76
CA SER A 216 13.07 6.50 -0.33
C SER A 216 11.84 6.48 0.58
N SER A 217 10.69 6.93 0.08
CA SER A 217 9.41 6.96 0.82
C SER A 217 8.47 5.80 0.52
N ALA A 218 8.84 4.83 -0.33
CA ALA A 218 7.94 3.75 -0.73
C ALA A 218 8.14 2.48 0.08
N ASN A 219 7.05 1.76 0.32
CA ASN A 219 7.10 0.36 0.75
C ASN A 219 7.64 -0.47 -0.43
N ARG A 220 8.69 -1.27 -0.21
CA ARG A 220 9.37 -2.03 -1.27
C ARG A 220 8.98 -3.49 -1.15
N VAL A 221 8.50 -4.07 -2.23
CA VAL A 221 7.90 -5.41 -2.22
C VAL A 221 8.48 -6.27 -3.31
N ALA A 222 9.06 -7.41 -2.94
CA ALA A 222 9.39 -8.48 -3.86
C ALA A 222 8.21 -9.45 -3.95
N ILE A 223 7.83 -9.85 -5.16
CA ILE A 223 6.90 -10.95 -5.41
C ILE A 223 7.69 -12.03 -6.17
N LEU A 224 8.21 -13.01 -5.43
CA LEU A 224 8.91 -14.16 -5.99
C LEU A 224 7.87 -15.20 -6.45
N VAL A 225 8.02 -15.73 -7.68
CA VAL A 225 7.15 -16.77 -8.23
C VAL A 225 8.00 -17.87 -8.87
N THR A 226 7.89 -19.10 -8.37
CA THR A 226 8.66 -20.27 -8.84
C THR A 226 8.08 -21.57 -8.28
N ASP A 227 8.02 -22.64 -9.08
CA ASP A 227 7.68 -23.98 -8.61
C ASP A 227 8.92 -24.78 -8.13
N ALA A 228 10.12 -24.26 -8.41
CA ALA A 228 11.40 -24.92 -8.24
C ALA A 228 12.12 -24.58 -6.91
N PRO A 229 12.93 -25.52 -6.36
CA PRO A 229 13.94 -25.20 -5.36
C PRO A 229 15.03 -24.29 -5.95
N TYR A 230 15.90 -23.76 -5.08
CA TYR A 230 16.97 -22.85 -5.47
C TYR A 230 18.36 -23.46 -5.28
N HIS A 231 19.30 -23.03 -6.14
CA HIS A 231 20.72 -23.38 -6.03
C HIS A 231 21.29 -22.99 -4.66
N ARG A 232 22.23 -23.77 -4.14
CA ARG A 232 22.85 -23.54 -2.82
C ARG A 232 24.23 -22.91 -2.91
N TYR A 233 24.66 -22.31 -1.81
CA TYR A 233 26.01 -21.78 -1.67
C TYR A 233 27.07 -22.88 -1.89
N ASN A 234 28.03 -22.61 -2.78
CA ASN A 234 29.08 -23.55 -3.24
C ASN A 234 28.58 -24.83 -3.95
N GLU A 235 27.33 -24.86 -4.40
CA GLU A 235 26.82 -25.95 -5.25
C GLU A 235 27.49 -25.98 -6.63
N LYS A 236 27.43 -27.14 -7.30
CA LYS A 236 27.97 -27.38 -8.64
C LYS A 236 26.84 -27.88 -9.55
N GLY A 237 26.02 -26.94 -10.01
CA GLY A 237 24.95 -27.17 -10.99
C GLY A 237 25.16 -26.35 -12.26
N PHE A 238 24.07 -26.16 -13.02
CA PHE A 238 24.04 -25.26 -14.18
C PHE A 238 24.01 -23.79 -13.71
N GLY A 239 23.15 -23.47 -12.75
CA GLY A 239 23.16 -22.22 -12.00
C GLY A 239 24.15 -22.22 -10.83
N ARG A 240 24.29 -21.03 -10.20
CA ARG A 240 25.14 -20.78 -9.03
C ARG A 240 24.65 -19.57 -8.25
N THR A 241 24.56 -19.70 -6.93
CA THR A 241 24.39 -18.56 -6.01
C THR A 241 25.59 -18.40 -5.08
N ARG A 242 25.84 -17.17 -4.64
CA ARG A 242 26.73 -16.89 -3.50
C ARG A 242 25.98 -16.65 -2.18
N TYR A 243 24.67 -16.92 -2.15
CA TYR A 243 23.80 -16.66 -1.00
C TYR A 243 23.21 -17.94 -0.41
N THR A 244 22.98 -17.90 0.90
CA THR A 244 21.94 -18.70 1.58
C THR A 244 20.73 -17.82 1.87
N GLU A 245 19.60 -18.45 2.18
CA GLU A 245 18.34 -17.91 2.70
C GLU A 245 18.59 -16.79 3.74
N ARG A 246 19.35 -17.14 4.79
CA ARG A 246 19.77 -16.22 5.86
C ARG A 246 20.52 -14.98 5.35
N THR A 247 21.37 -15.15 4.34
CA THR A 247 22.20 -14.04 3.82
C THR A 247 21.44 -13.13 2.86
N ILE A 248 20.57 -13.68 2.00
CA ILE A 248 19.76 -12.86 1.09
C ILE A 248 18.65 -12.14 1.86
N GLY A 249 17.99 -12.81 2.81
CA GLY A 249 17.04 -12.19 3.73
C GLY A 249 17.67 -11.01 4.49
N ALA A 250 18.91 -11.14 4.96
CA ALA A 250 19.65 -10.04 5.59
C ALA A 250 19.95 -8.86 4.65
N VAL A 251 20.11 -9.08 3.34
CA VAL A 251 20.31 -8.00 2.36
C VAL A 251 19.00 -7.26 2.10
N LEU A 252 17.89 -7.98 2.00
CA LEU A 252 16.56 -7.45 1.71
C LEU A 252 15.97 -6.69 2.92
N GLU A 253 16.09 -7.26 4.11
CA GLU A 253 15.79 -6.63 5.41
C GLU A 253 16.51 -5.27 5.56
N ARG A 254 17.83 -5.22 5.32
CA ARG A 254 18.61 -3.95 5.35
C ARG A 254 18.26 -2.95 4.24
N GLN A 255 17.51 -3.36 3.22
CA GLN A 255 16.97 -2.47 2.18
C GLN A 255 15.47 -2.19 2.35
N ASP A 256 14.85 -2.67 3.44
CA ASP A 256 13.41 -2.53 3.70
C ASP A 256 12.52 -3.14 2.58
N ILE A 257 12.96 -4.30 2.05
CA ILE A 257 12.27 -5.05 0.99
C ILE A 257 11.55 -6.26 1.59
N ARG A 258 10.22 -6.23 1.59
CA ARG A 258 9.31 -7.31 2.03
C ARG A 258 9.16 -8.37 0.94
N VAL A 259 9.45 -9.64 1.21
CA VAL A 259 9.39 -10.72 0.21
C VAL A 259 8.15 -11.58 0.38
N PHE A 260 7.26 -11.54 -0.59
CA PHE A 260 6.19 -12.52 -0.71
C PHE A 260 6.58 -13.59 -1.73
N SER A 261 6.50 -14.86 -1.33
CA SER A 261 6.94 -16.00 -2.14
C SER A 261 5.74 -16.85 -2.53
N ILE A 262 5.40 -16.90 -3.82
CA ILE A 262 4.32 -17.72 -4.37
C ILE A 262 4.97 -18.96 -4.99
N VAL A 263 5.05 -20.03 -4.20
CA VAL A 263 5.97 -21.15 -4.40
C VAL A 263 5.37 -22.48 -3.96
N ASN A 264 6.03 -23.59 -4.25
CA ASN A 264 5.62 -24.90 -3.70
C ASN A 264 5.84 -24.93 -2.16
N PRO A 265 4.81 -25.14 -1.31
CA PRO A 265 4.93 -25.11 0.15
C PRO A 265 5.90 -26.13 0.76
N SER A 266 6.31 -27.13 0.00
CA SER A 266 7.33 -28.11 0.38
C SER A 266 8.72 -27.49 0.51
N ILE A 267 8.98 -26.37 -0.18
CA ILE A 267 10.31 -25.75 -0.29
C ILE A 267 10.50 -24.76 0.88
N ARG A 268 10.86 -25.31 2.05
CA ARG A 268 10.81 -24.57 3.32
C ARG A 268 11.73 -23.34 3.43
N GLY A 269 12.83 -23.25 2.69
CA GLY A 269 13.75 -22.11 2.83
C GLY A 269 13.19 -20.78 2.29
N TYR A 270 12.16 -20.80 1.42
CA TYR A 270 11.46 -19.58 1.03
C TYR A 270 10.71 -18.94 2.22
N TYR A 271 10.29 -19.72 3.22
CA TYR A 271 9.73 -19.19 4.47
C TYR A 271 10.77 -18.38 5.24
N GLU A 272 12.02 -18.86 5.39
CA GLU A 272 13.06 -18.08 6.09
C GLU A 272 13.31 -16.71 5.44
N VAL A 273 13.22 -16.60 4.11
CA VAL A 273 13.38 -15.33 3.39
C VAL A 273 12.13 -14.45 3.52
N SER A 274 10.93 -15.01 3.38
CA SER A 274 9.67 -14.27 3.54
C SER A 274 9.47 -13.79 4.97
N ASP A 275 9.44 -14.70 5.94
CA ASP A 275 9.13 -14.42 7.35
C ASP A 275 10.11 -13.38 7.93
N ARG A 276 11.41 -13.49 7.63
CA ARG A 276 12.42 -12.52 8.08
C ARG A 276 12.23 -11.13 7.49
N THR A 277 11.68 -11.00 6.30
CA THR A 277 11.40 -9.70 5.68
C THR A 277 9.98 -9.21 6.00
N GLY A 278 9.29 -9.84 6.96
CA GLY A 278 7.90 -9.56 7.31
C GLY A 278 6.89 -9.95 6.23
N GLY A 279 7.34 -10.62 5.16
CA GLY A 279 6.52 -11.10 4.05
C GLY A 279 5.79 -12.41 4.39
N ARG A 280 5.32 -13.12 3.37
CA ARG A 280 4.56 -14.38 3.53
C ARG A 280 4.83 -15.36 2.39
N VAL A 281 4.62 -16.64 2.65
CA VAL A 281 4.61 -17.69 1.61
C VAL A 281 3.18 -18.09 1.26
N PHE A 282 2.92 -18.20 -0.04
CA PHE A 282 1.67 -18.69 -0.61
C PHE A 282 1.93 -19.90 -1.50
N ASP A 283 0.94 -20.79 -1.60
CA ASP A 283 1.03 -22.01 -2.40
C ASP A 283 0.75 -21.72 -3.89
N ILE A 284 1.75 -21.92 -4.75
CA ILE A 284 1.64 -21.73 -6.21
C ILE A 284 0.55 -22.59 -6.87
N ASN A 285 0.09 -23.67 -6.21
CA ASN A 285 -0.96 -24.55 -6.72
C ASN A 285 -2.39 -24.09 -6.35
N LYS A 286 -2.54 -23.06 -5.51
CA LYS A 286 -3.85 -22.47 -5.19
C LYS A 286 -4.32 -21.52 -6.30
N PRO A 287 -5.63 -21.21 -6.36
CA PRO A 287 -6.13 -20.13 -7.20
C PRO A 287 -5.41 -18.82 -6.84
N PHE A 288 -4.60 -18.33 -7.78
CA PHE A 288 -3.72 -17.18 -7.55
C PHE A 288 -4.52 -15.89 -7.24
N ALA A 289 -5.81 -15.83 -7.59
CA ALA A 289 -6.74 -14.77 -7.19
C ALA A 289 -7.05 -14.76 -5.67
N GLU A 290 -7.04 -15.91 -4.98
CA GLU A 290 -7.13 -15.97 -3.52
C GLU A 290 -5.87 -15.39 -2.89
N ILE A 291 -4.70 -15.86 -3.34
CA ILE A 291 -3.38 -15.34 -2.99
C ILE A 291 -3.32 -13.82 -3.18
N LEU A 292 -3.94 -13.32 -4.24
CA LEU A 292 -3.96 -11.91 -4.59
C LEU A 292 -4.87 -11.07 -3.69
N ASN A 293 -6.00 -11.62 -3.23
CA ASN A 293 -6.85 -10.98 -2.22
C ASN A 293 -6.08 -10.92 -0.89
N ASP A 294 -5.60 -12.05 -0.38
CA ASP A 294 -4.83 -12.16 0.86
C ASP A 294 -3.61 -11.21 0.86
N PHE A 295 -2.91 -11.13 -0.27
CA PHE A 295 -1.79 -10.21 -0.49
C PHE A 295 -2.23 -8.74 -0.50
N LEU A 296 -3.27 -8.39 -1.26
CA LEU A 296 -3.77 -7.01 -1.35
C LEU A 296 -4.32 -6.54 -0.01
N GLU A 297 -4.94 -7.43 0.77
CA GLU A 297 -5.39 -7.16 2.14
C GLU A 297 -4.18 -7.02 3.07
N THR A 298 -3.24 -7.96 3.11
CA THR A 298 -1.99 -7.85 3.89
C THR A 298 -1.19 -6.57 3.58
N MET A 299 -1.25 -6.07 2.34
CA MET A 299 -0.58 -4.85 1.89
C MET A 299 -1.38 -3.56 2.06
N THR A 300 -2.68 -3.62 2.36
CA THR A 300 -3.52 -2.41 2.60
C THR A 300 -4.11 -2.32 4.01
N SER A 301 -4.21 -3.43 4.73
CA SER A 301 -4.48 -3.51 6.17
C SER A 301 -3.25 -3.05 6.97
N LEU A 302 -3.07 -1.73 7.01
CA LEU A 302 -2.09 -1.03 7.81
C LEU A 302 -2.83 -0.09 8.76
N TYR A 303 -2.29 0.11 9.97
CA TYR A 303 -2.64 1.25 10.79
C TYR A 303 -1.76 2.46 10.48
N ASN A 304 -2.31 3.63 10.73
CA ASN A 304 -1.58 4.87 10.97
C ASN A 304 -1.86 5.31 12.41
N VAL A 305 -0.84 5.33 13.27
CA VAL A 305 -0.92 5.95 14.59
C VAL A 305 -0.16 7.28 14.56
N THR A 306 -0.82 8.39 14.91
CA THR A 306 -0.19 9.72 14.87
C THR A 306 0.17 10.21 16.26
N TYR A 307 1.35 10.81 16.36
CA TYR A 307 1.83 11.53 17.53
C TYR A 307 2.46 12.86 17.08
N ARG A 308 2.90 13.68 18.03
CA ARG A 308 3.59 14.95 17.74
C ARG A 308 5.02 14.92 18.26
N SER A 309 5.97 14.82 17.33
CA SER A 309 7.41 14.81 17.59
C SER A 309 7.84 15.95 18.51
N HIS A 310 8.70 15.62 19.48
CA HIS A 310 9.31 16.58 20.39
C HIS A 310 10.43 17.41 19.72
N ALA A 311 10.95 16.96 18.57
CA ALA A 311 12.03 17.65 17.86
C ALA A 311 11.57 19.00 17.26
N GLY A 312 12.21 20.10 17.66
CA GLY A 312 11.86 21.47 17.23
C GLY A 312 12.14 21.80 15.76
N LEU A 313 12.84 20.91 15.05
CA LEU A 313 13.07 20.90 13.60
C LEU A 313 13.10 19.43 13.16
N ILE A 314 12.75 19.16 11.89
CA ILE A 314 12.94 17.84 11.27
C ILE A 314 14.38 17.38 11.53
N PRO A 315 14.60 16.23 12.20
CA PRO A 315 15.92 15.65 12.38
C PRO A 315 16.37 14.91 11.11
N ASP A 316 17.64 14.49 11.05
CA ASP A 316 18.13 13.72 9.90
C ASP A 316 17.58 12.29 9.89
N SER A 317 17.32 11.74 11.07
CA SER A 317 16.66 10.46 11.32
C SER A 317 15.75 10.54 12.55
N ILE A 318 14.76 9.65 12.62
CA ILE A 318 13.90 9.41 13.79
C ILE A 318 13.98 7.92 14.10
N GLU A 319 14.34 7.56 15.33
CA GLU A 319 14.09 6.21 15.84
C GLU A 319 12.72 6.16 16.52
N VAL A 320 11.90 5.18 16.13
CA VAL A 320 10.58 4.93 16.69
C VAL A 320 10.57 3.56 17.33
N GLU A 321 10.07 3.48 18.56
CA GLU A 321 9.62 2.23 19.17
C GLU A 321 8.10 2.24 19.31
N LEU A 322 7.43 1.21 18.80
CA LEU A 322 6.00 0.98 18.98
C LEU A 322 5.80 -0.35 19.73
N ARG A 323 5.03 -0.30 20.82
CA ARG A 323 4.79 -1.41 21.74
C ARG A 323 3.29 -1.64 21.90
N ILE A 324 2.87 -2.90 21.98
CA ILE A 324 1.51 -3.28 22.39
C ILE A 324 1.63 -4.07 23.70
N PRO A 325 1.33 -3.49 24.88
CA PRO A 325 1.70 -4.11 26.16
C PRO A 325 1.14 -5.52 26.39
N ARG A 326 -0.02 -5.87 25.80
CA ARG A 326 -0.59 -7.22 25.90
C ARG A 326 0.13 -8.27 25.05
N SER A 327 0.85 -7.90 24.01
CA SER A 327 1.48 -8.88 23.11
C SER A 327 2.90 -9.28 23.52
N GLY A 328 3.53 -8.51 24.41
CA GLY A 328 4.95 -8.63 24.76
C GLY A 328 5.93 -8.20 23.65
N ASN A 329 5.44 -8.01 22.41
CA ASN A 329 6.26 -7.66 21.26
C ASN A 329 6.47 -6.14 21.13
N VAL A 330 7.62 -5.79 20.58
CA VAL A 330 8.12 -4.43 20.43
C VAL A 330 8.72 -4.30 19.03
N SER A 331 8.31 -3.27 18.29
CA SER A 331 8.90 -2.93 17.00
C SER A 331 9.67 -1.63 17.11
N ARG A 332 11.00 -1.71 17.08
CA ARG A 332 11.91 -0.56 17.05
C ARG A 332 12.52 -0.43 15.66
N LYS A 333 12.39 0.74 15.01
CA LYS A 333 12.92 1.00 13.66
C LYS A 333 13.43 2.43 13.55
N SER A 334 14.61 2.59 12.96
CA SER A 334 15.23 3.89 12.69
C SER A 334 15.03 4.29 11.23
N PHE A 335 14.48 5.48 11.01
CA PHE A 335 14.14 6.00 9.70
C PHE A 335 15.02 7.19 9.36
N ALA A 336 15.59 7.21 8.15
CA ALA A 336 16.15 8.43 7.58
C ALA A 336 15.00 9.35 7.12
N VAL A 337 14.96 10.56 7.66
CA VAL A 337 13.81 11.46 7.60
C VAL A 337 14.08 12.63 6.67
N LEU A 338 15.22 13.30 6.87
CA LEU A 338 15.71 14.30 5.93
C LEU A 338 16.52 13.58 4.85
N GLU A 339 15.87 13.16 3.76
CA GLU A 339 16.51 12.45 2.63
C GLU A 339 16.25 13.12 1.29
N VAL A 340 17.20 12.99 0.36
CA VAL A 340 17.04 13.43 -1.03
C VAL A 340 15.85 12.70 -1.68
N GLY A 341 15.00 13.46 -2.37
CA GLY A 341 13.75 12.96 -2.96
C GLY A 341 12.56 12.93 -2.00
N ARG A 342 12.75 12.98 -0.68
CA ARG A 342 11.65 13.00 0.28
C ARG A 342 10.83 14.30 0.12
N LYS A 343 9.50 14.15 0.10
CA LYS A 343 8.50 15.21 -0.03
C LYS A 343 7.86 15.53 1.31
N LEU A 344 7.57 16.81 1.53
CA LEU A 344 6.95 17.38 2.73
C LEU A 344 5.90 18.42 2.30
N VAL A 345 4.75 18.48 2.96
CA VAL A 345 3.67 19.45 2.66
C VAL A 345 3.66 20.55 3.71
N LEU A 346 3.36 21.78 3.28
CA LEU A 346 3.16 22.91 4.19
C LEU A 346 1.69 23.33 4.11
N ASP A 347 0.86 22.65 4.91
CA ASP A 347 -0.60 22.76 4.92
C ASP A 347 -1.12 24.20 5.08
N ASN A 348 -0.40 25.01 5.87
CA ASN A 348 -0.80 26.36 6.23
C ASN A 348 -0.25 27.44 5.27
N ILE A 349 0.35 27.07 4.13
CA ILE A 349 0.68 28.06 3.08
C ILE A 349 -0.60 28.39 2.29
N HIS A 350 -1.23 29.47 2.73
CA HIS A 350 -2.45 30.03 2.19
C HIS A 350 -2.13 31.22 1.27
N PHE A 351 -2.95 31.35 0.25
CA PHE A 351 -2.91 32.42 -0.73
C PHE A 351 -4.36 32.76 -1.08
N ALA A 352 -4.77 34.01 -0.91
CA ALA A 352 -6.09 34.48 -1.27
C ALA A 352 -6.48 34.07 -2.71
N TYR A 353 -7.79 33.95 -2.94
CA TYR A 353 -8.34 33.61 -4.25
C TYR A 353 -7.80 34.55 -5.36
N ASN A 354 -7.30 33.96 -6.45
CA ASN A 354 -6.62 34.67 -7.54
C ASN A 354 -5.41 35.54 -7.09
N ARG A 355 -4.70 35.14 -6.02
CA ARG A 355 -3.45 35.80 -5.58
C ARG A 355 -2.29 34.83 -5.37
N TYR A 356 -1.10 35.43 -5.36
CA TYR A 356 0.19 34.79 -5.08
C TYR A 356 0.93 35.46 -3.91
N ASP A 357 0.33 36.46 -3.26
CA ASP A 357 0.84 37.05 -2.02
C ASP A 357 0.60 36.09 -0.85
N ILE A 358 1.62 35.92 -0.01
CA ILE A 358 1.61 34.99 1.11
C ILE A 358 0.88 35.63 2.28
N GLU A 359 -0.11 34.91 2.83
CA GLU A 359 -0.90 35.38 3.97
C GLU A 359 -0.09 35.35 5.27
N ARG A 360 -0.44 36.20 6.24
CA ARG A 360 0.35 36.38 7.48
C ARG A 360 0.34 35.10 8.34
N GLU A 361 -0.73 34.36 8.20
CA GLU A 361 -1.07 33.08 8.81
C GLU A 361 -0.08 31.98 8.38
N SER A 362 0.52 32.11 7.18
CA SER A 362 1.50 31.17 6.60
C SER A 362 2.96 31.46 6.97
N MET A 363 3.21 32.57 7.69
CA MET A 363 4.55 32.99 8.06
C MET A 363 5.26 32.03 9.04
N PRO A 364 4.58 31.37 10.01
CA PRO A 364 5.23 30.44 10.94
C PRO A 364 5.88 29.23 10.23
N GLU A 365 5.19 28.60 9.29
CA GLU A 365 5.65 27.44 8.51
C GLU A 365 6.81 27.81 7.58
N LEU A 366 6.76 29.01 6.99
CA LEU A 366 7.86 29.52 6.18
C LEU A 366 9.08 29.90 7.04
N ASP A 367 8.89 30.47 8.22
CA ASP A 367 9.99 30.73 9.15
C ASP A 367 10.55 29.44 9.77
N TYR A 368 9.74 28.40 9.93
CA TYR A 368 10.18 27.05 10.27
C TYR A 368 11.10 26.50 9.18
N LEU A 369 10.69 26.56 7.90
CA LEU A 369 11.51 26.09 6.78
C LEU A 369 12.80 26.91 6.63
N VAL A 370 12.74 28.23 6.88
CA VAL A 370 13.94 29.10 6.94
C VAL A 370 14.88 28.68 8.08
N LYS A 371 14.36 28.37 9.28
CA LYS A 371 15.18 27.85 10.40
C LYS A 371 15.85 26.54 10.02
N LEU A 372 15.10 25.61 9.40
CA LEU A 372 15.62 24.33 8.91
C LEU A 372 16.79 24.51 7.92
N MET A 373 16.63 25.40 6.93
CA MET A 373 17.68 25.70 5.94
C MET A 373 18.84 26.55 6.48
N LYS A 374 18.66 27.27 7.59
CA LYS A 374 19.77 27.94 8.31
C LYS A 374 20.58 26.96 9.16
N ALA A 375 19.90 26.03 9.85
CA ALA A 375 20.55 24.98 10.63
C ALA A 375 21.37 24.00 9.76
N ARG A 376 20.99 23.83 8.48
CA ARG A 376 21.68 22.96 7.51
C ARG A 376 22.10 23.75 6.27
N PRO A 377 23.32 24.33 6.22
CA PRO A 377 23.76 25.20 5.12
C PRO A 377 23.82 24.53 3.74
N THR A 378 24.04 23.22 3.71
CA THR A 378 24.11 22.37 2.50
C THR A 378 22.74 22.00 1.93
N LEU A 379 21.66 22.12 2.72
CA LEU A 379 20.31 21.75 2.32
C LEU A 379 19.82 22.57 1.10
N ARG A 380 19.40 21.91 0.02
CA ARG A 380 18.79 22.54 -1.16
C ARG A 380 17.43 21.91 -1.42
N ILE A 381 16.44 22.72 -1.74
CA ILE A 381 15.05 22.27 -1.89
C ILE A 381 14.44 22.72 -3.22
N LYS A 382 13.47 21.95 -3.71
CA LYS A 382 12.53 22.31 -4.77
C LYS A 382 11.16 22.51 -4.16
N ILE A 383 10.61 23.71 -4.28
CA ILE A 383 9.26 24.07 -3.90
C ILE A 383 8.33 23.73 -5.08
N GLU A 384 7.32 22.90 -4.84
CA GLU A 384 6.31 22.46 -5.82
C GLU A 384 4.96 23.08 -5.46
N GLY A 385 4.30 23.71 -6.45
CA GLY A 385 3.00 24.37 -6.27
C GLY A 385 1.91 23.71 -7.09
N HIS A 386 0.74 23.52 -6.47
CA HIS A 386 -0.41 22.83 -7.05
C HIS A 386 -1.69 23.66 -6.92
N THR A 387 -2.67 23.36 -7.76
CA THR A 387 -4.05 23.87 -7.69
C THR A 387 -5.03 22.70 -7.72
N ASP A 388 -6.29 23.00 -7.41
CA ASP A 388 -7.44 22.25 -7.92
C ASP A 388 -7.65 22.54 -9.42
N ASN A 389 -8.61 21.84 -10.04
CA ASN A 389 -9.02 21.99 -11.43
C ASN A 389 -9.98 23.18 -11.68
N MET A 390 -10.07 24.12 -10.75
CA MET A 390 -11.05 25.22 -10.80
C MET A 390 -10.49 26.41 -11.59
N GLY A 391 -10.47 26.30 -12.92
CA GLY A 391 -10.07 27.39 -13.81
C GLY A 391 -9.69 26.94 -15.22
N ASP A 392 -8.88 27.75 -15.88
CA ASP A 392 -8.17 27.40 -17.10
C ASP A 392 -6.80 26.80 -16.75
N GLU A 393 -6.37 25.76 -17.47
CA GLU A 393 -5.14 25.01 -17.18
C GLU A 393 -3.89 25.90 -17.24
N LEU A 394 -3.79 26.78 -18.26
CA LEU A 394 -2.65 27.68 -18.44
C LEU A 394 -2.60 28.76 -17.35
N TYR A 395 -3.76 29.24 -16.91
CA TYR A 395 -3.91 30.11 -15.75
C TYR A 395 -3.51 29.39 -14.45
N ASN A 396 -3.94 28.15 -14.21
CA ASN A 396 -3.60 27.38 -13.02
C ASN A 396 -2.10 27.02 -12.97
N GLN A 397 -1.51 26.69 -14.13
CA GLN A 397 -0.07 26.52 -14.30
C GLN A 397 0.72 27.83 -14.07
N ARG A 398 0.16 28.98 -14.46
CA ARG A 398 0.74 30.30 -14.15
C ARG A 398 0.62 30.66 -12.66
N LEU A 399 -0.53 30.40 -12.03
CA LEU A 399 -0.83 30.73 -10.63
C LEU A 399 0.07 29.95 -9.68
N SER A 400 0.16 28.63 -9.84
CA SER A 400 1.05 27.76 -9.06
C SER A 400 2.53 28.16 -9.17
N ARG A 401 2.99 28.54 -10.37
CA ARG A 401 4.34 29.07 -10.58
C ARG A 401 4.57 30.41 -9.87
N LEU A 402 3.61 31.33 -9.89
CA LEU A 402 3.73 32.61 -9.18
C LEU A 402 3.75 32.42 -7.65
N ARG A 403 2.94 31.49 -7.12
CA ARG A 403 2.89 31.12 -5.70
C ARG A 403 4.24 30.58 -5.19
N THR A 404 4.84 29.62 -5.90
CA THR A 404 6.18 29.11 -5.53
C THR A 404 7.30 30.17 -5.65
N GLN A 405 7.20 31.08 -6.63
CA GLN A 405 8.11 32.23 -6.73
C GLN A 405 7.96 33.21 -5.55
N SER A 406 6.75 33.43 -5.02
CA SER A 406 6.57 34.20 -3.78
C SER A 406 7.24 33.53 -2.58
N VAL A 407 7.08 32.21 -2.40
CA VAL A 407 7.74 31.46 -1.33
C VAL A 407 9.26 31.61 -1.43
N LYS A 408 9.84 31.43 -2.62
CA LYS A 408 11.28 31.67 -2.85
C LYS A 408 11.69 33.11 -2.50
N ARG A 409 10.94 34.13 -2.93
CA ARG A 409 11.23 35.54 -2.60
C ARG A 409 11.20 35.80 -1.09
N TYR A 410 10.26 35.19 -0.37
CA TYR A 410 10.17 35.29 1.09
C TYR A 410 11.40 34.69 1.78
N MET A 411 11.75 33.46 1.42
CA MET A 411 12.91 32.76 2.00
C MET A 411 14.23 33.49 1.68
N MET A 412 14.37 34.05 0.47
CA MET A 412 15.49 34.92 0.12
C MET A 412 15.54 36.19 0.99
N LYS A 413 14.39 36.86 1.22
CA LYS A 413 14.31 38.02 2.13
C LYS A 413 14.66 37.66 3.58
N LYS A 414 14.45 36.41 4.02
CA LYS A 414 14.89 35.90 5.32
C LYS A 414 16.34 35.39 5.34
N GLY A 415 17.07 35.48 4.23
CA GLY A 415 18.51 35.19 4.14
C GLY A 415 18.89 33.79 3.64
N ILE A 416 18.01 33.10 2.90
CA ILE A 416 18.36 31.84 2.20
C ILE A 416 18.86 32.16 0.79
N ALA A 417 19.99 31.58 0.39
CA ALA A 417 20.60 31.82 -0.91
C ALA A 417 19.74 31.27 -2.08
N SER A 418 19.69 32.01 -3.20
CA SER A 418 18.78 31.74 -4.32
C SER A 418 19.05 30.40 -5.03
N ASP A 419 20.30 29.95 -5.06
CA ASP A 419 20.77 28.70 -5.64
C ASP A 419 20.45 27.46 -4.79
N ARG A 420 19.97 27.66 -3.55
CA ARG A 420 19.45 26.60 -2.67
C ARG A 420 17.94 26.40 -2.82
N LEU A 421 17.27 27.25 -3.61
CA LEU A 421 15.82 27.32 -3.75
C LEU A 421 15.39 27.15 -5.21
N PHE A 422 14.85 25.99 -5.55
CA PHE A 422 14.27 25.70 -6.85
C PHE A 422 12.73 25.80 -6.75
N THR A 423 12.04 26.15 -7.84
CA THR A 423 10.59 26.40 -7.84
C THR A 423 9.94 25.85 -9.10
N ILE A 424 8.83 25.12 -8.96
CA ILE A 424 8.02 24.64 -10.08
C ILE A 424 6.52 24.75 -9.74
N GLY A 425 5.72 25.20 -10.71
CA GLY A 425 4.26 25.04 -10.69
C GLY A 425 3.86 23.87 -11.58
N TYR A 426 2.85 23.10 -11.15
CA TYR A 426 2.22 22.05 -11.95
C TYR A 426 0.73 22.33 -12.22
N GLY A 427 0.17 23.42 -11.69
CA GLY A 427 -1.27 23.66 -11.68
C GLY A 427 -2.02 22.46 -11.12
N GLU A 428 -3.03 22.04 -11.87
CA GLU A 428 -3.88 20.89 -11.55
C GLU A 428 -3.33 19.54 -12.05
N SER A 429 -2.28 19.51 -12.88
CA SER A 429 -1.77 18.29 -13.56
C SER A 429 -1.22 17.20 -12.62
N ARG A 430 -1.17 17.47 -11.32
CA ARG A 430 -0.77 16.52 -10.27
C ARG A 430 -1.74 16.62 -9.08
N PRO A 431 -2.99 16.14 -9.27
CA PRO A 431 -3.94 16.01 -8.18
C PRO A 431 -3.50 14.85 -7.27
N THR A 432 -3.97 14.87 -6.03
CA THR A 432 -3.64 13.87 -5.01
C THR A 432 -4.86 13.47 -4.15
N ALA A 433 -5.99 14.14 -4.37
CA ALA A 433 -7.33 13.72 -4.01
C ALA A 433 -8.26 14.00 -5.20
N THR A 434 -9.49 13.48 -5.17
CA THR A 434 -10.54 13.87 -6.13
C THR A 434 -10.71 15.40 -6.18
N ASN A 435 -11.05 15.94 -7.35
CA ASN A 435 -11.45 17.35 -7.50
C ASN A 435 -12.97 17.56 -7.41
N ASP A 436 -13.76 16.49 -7.24
CA ASP A 436 -15.23 16.54 -7.25
C ASP A 436 -15.75 17.15 -5.93
N THR A 437 -15.09 16.83 -4.81
CA THR A 437 -15.40 17.36 -3.48
C THR A 437 -14.56 18.58 -3.12
N GLU A 438 -15.10 19.49 -2.30
CA GLU A 438 -14.35 20.69 -1.88
C GLU A 438 -13.17 20.34 -0.98
N GLU A 439 -13.27 19.29 -0.16
CA GLU A 439 -12.15 18.82 0.66
C GLU A 439 -11.02 18.23 -0.20
N GLY A 440 -11.37 17.48 -1.25
CA GLY A 440 -10.38 16.99 -2.21
C GLY A 440 -9.70 18.12 -3.00
N ARG A 441 -10.46 19.13 -3.44
CA ARG A 441 -9.91 20.38 -4.00
C ARG A 441 -9.00 21.12 -3.01
N ARG A 442 -9.39 21.23 -1.74
CA ARG A 442 -8.57 21.82 -0.66
C ARG A 442 -7.23 21.09 -0.51
N LEU A 443 -7.23 19.77 -0.56
CA LEU A 443 -6.01 18.95 -0.56
C LEU A 443 -5.18 19.11 -1.84
N ASN A 444 -5.77 19.46 -2.98
CA ASN A 444 -5.05 19.72 -4.22
C ASN A 444 -4.43 21.13 -4.28
N ARG A 445 -5.04 22.14 -3.64
CA ARG A 445 -4.52 23.51 -3.48
C ARG A 445 -3.38 23.61 -2.44
N ARG A 446 -2.29 22.85 -2.64
CA ARG A 446 -1.18 22.69 -1.69
C ARG A 446 0.16 23.25 -2.20
N THR A 447 1.05 23.56 -1.26
CA THR A 447 2.48 23.81 -1.52
C THR A 447 3.31 22.72 -0.85
N GLU A 448 4.25 22.14 -1.60
CA GLU A 448 5.10 21.03 -1.17
C GLU A 448 6.57 21.43 -1.32
N PHE A 449 7.47 20.79 -0.58
CA PHE A 449 8.90 20.88 -0.85
C PHE A 449 9.55 19.50 -0.91
N ILE A 450 10.54 19.37 -1.79
CA ILE A 450 11.35 18.17 -2.01
C ILE A 450 12.81 18.52 -1.75
N ILE A 451 13.49 17.68 -0.97
CA ILE A 451 14.93 17.80 -0.72
C ILE A 451 15.69 17.36 -1.98
N LEU A 452 16.57 18.22 -2.50
CA LEU A 452 17.42 17.91 -3.67
C LEU A 452 18.84 17.50 -3.27
N GLN A 453 19.32 18.06 -2.16
CA GLN A 453 20.65 17.86 -1.60
C GLN A 453 20.57 18.17 -0.10
N LYS A 454 21.31 17.44 0.72
CA LYS A 454 21.51 17.74 2.14
C LYS A 454 23.01 17.80 2.46
#